data_AF-A0A8J8PA63-F1
#
_entry.id   AF-A0A8J8PA63-F1
#
_cell.length_a   1.000
_cell.length_b   1.000
_cell.length_c   1.000
_cell.angle_alpha   90.00
_cell.angle_beta   90.00
_cell.angle_gamma   90.00
#
_symmetry.space_group_name_H-M   'P 1'
#
loop_
_entity.id
_entity.type
_entity.pdbx_description
1 polymer ?
#
loop_
_entity_poly.entity_id
_entity_poly.type
_entity_poly.pdbx_seq_one_letter_code
_entity_poly.pdbx_strand_id
1 'polypeptide(L)'
;MPDIELPDGTYTAVVDAIEDGLATVFFEQDGVEKGNAVLDAETLPDSGHHADAILSVTIEDGTIQTASYQPEQTSDRKATAQDRFDSLSERPPSKDDK
;
A
#
# COMPACT_ATOMS: atom_id res chain seq x y z
N MET A 1 -25.08 -1.88 2.57
CA MET A 1 -23.66 -2.23 2.76
C MET A 1 -22.97 -1.99 1.43
N PRO A 2 -21.73 -1.53 1.40
CA PRO A 2 -21.02 -1.34 0.14
C PRO A 2 -20.91 -2.69 -0.57
N ASP A 3 -21.49 -2.78 -1.77
CA ASP A 3 -21.33 -3.92 -2.68
C ASP A 3 -20.04 -3.69 -3.45
N ILE A 4 -18.99 -4.40 -3.07
CA ILE A 4 -17.72 -4.36 -3.79
C ILE A 4 -17.87 -5.27 -5.01
N GLU A 5 -17.79 -4.70 -6.21
CA GLU A 5 -17.90 -5.43 -7.49
C GLU A 5 -16.61 -6.23 -7.81
N LEU A 6 -16.12 -7.00 -6.85
CA LEU A 6 -14.94 -7.86 -6.99
C LEU A 6 -15.29 -9.30 -6.62
N PRO A 7 -14.71 -10.28 -7.32
CA PRO A 7 -14.89 -11.68 -6.96
C PRO A 7 -14.22 -11.99 -5.62
N ASP A 8 -14.68 -13.04 -4.96
CA ASP A 8 -14.13 -13.47 -3.68
C ASP A 8 -12.64 -13.78 -3.79
N GLY A 9 -11.86 -13.28 -2.84
CA GLY A 9 -10.40 -13.45 -2.83
C GLY A 9 -9.66 -12.41 -2.01
N THR A 10 -8.34 -12.52 -2.01
CA THR A 10 -7.45 -11.58 -1.32
C THR A 10 -6.94 -10.52 -2.27
N TYR A 11 -7.02 -9.27 -1.83
CA TYR A 11 -6.61 -8.08 -2.55
C TYR A 11 -5.76 -7.17 -1.66
N THR A 12 -4.94 -6.34 -2.29
CA THR A 12 -4.30 -5.21 -1.63
C THR A 12 -5.22 -4.00 -1.80
N ALA A 13 -5.66 -3.44 -0.69
CA ALA A 13 -6.49 -2.24 -0.63
C ALA A 13 -5.61 -1.02 -0.32
N VAL A 14 -5.71 0.02 -1.14
CA VAL A 14 -5.01 1.30 -0.96
C VAL A 14 -6.05 2.37 -0.69
N VAL A 15 -5.92 3.05 0.45
CA VAL A 15 -6.79 4.19 0.80
C VAL A 15 -6.29 5.43 0.08
N ASP A 16 -7.10 5.96 -0.83
CA ASP A 16 -6.78 7.18 -1.59
C ASP A 16 -7.08 8.43 -0.76
N ALA A 17 -8.30 8.51 -0.24
CA ALA A 17 -8.75 9.64 0.59
C ALA A 17 -9.78 9.21 1.62
N ILE A 18 -9.85 9.95 2.73
CA ILE A 18 -10.90 9.83 3.74
C ILE A 18 -11.57 11.20 3.89
N GLU A 19 -12.84 11.27 3.54
CA GLU A 19 -13.63 12.51 3.57
C GLU A 19 -14.98 12.23 4.24
N ASP A 20 -15.38 13.09 5.17
CA ASP A 20 -16.65 12.97 5.91
C ASP A 20 -16.90 11.58 6.56
N GLY A 21 -15.82 10.89 6.94
CA GLY A 21 -15.89 9.55 7.54
C GLY A 21 -16.02 8.41 6.52
N LEU A 22 -15.97 8.71 5.21
CA LEU A 22 -15.94 7.74 4.13
C LEU A 22 -14.52 7.63 3.57
N ALA A 23 -14.04 6.40 3.40
CA ALA A 23 -12.76 6.08 2.79
C ALA A 23 -12.99 5.59 1.35
N THR A 24 -12.32 6.24 0.39
CA THR A 24 -12.19 5.74 -0.98
C THR A 24 -11.02 4.76 -1.04
N VAL A 25 -11.30 3.52 -1.42
CA VAL A 25 -10.33 2.43 -1.40
C VAL A 25 -10.21 1.80 -2.78
N PHE A 26 -8.99 1.67 -3.27
CA PHE A 26 -8.65 0.98 -4.51
C PHE A 26 -8.15 -0.43 -4.21
N PHE A 27 -8.60 -1.42 -4.97
CA PHE A 27 -8.18 -2.80 -4.82
C PHE A 27 -7.29 -3.20 -5.99
N GLU A 28 -6.13 -3.74 -5.67
CA GLU A 28 -5.17 -4.29 -6.63
C GLU A 28 -4.84 -5.74 -6.28
N GLN A 29 -4.47 -6.51 -7.31
CA GLN A 29 -3.99 -7.87 -7.17
C GLN A 29 -2.87 -8.09 -8.19
N ASP A 30 -1.73 -8.59 -7.72
CA ASP A 30 -0.51 -8.78 -8.53
C ASP A 30 -0.04 -7.49 -9.23
N GLY A 31 -0.24 -6.33 -8.60
CA GLY A 31 0.12 -5.01 -9.15
C GLY A 31 -0.81 -4.51 -10.26
N VAL A 32 -1.98 -5.12 -10.41
CA VAL A 32 -3.02 -4.71 -11.36
C VAL A 32 -4.24 -4.24 -10.59
N GLU A 33 -4.69 -3.02 -10.85
CA GLU A 33 -5.95 -2.47 -10.34
C GLU A 33 -7.12 -3.34 -10.82
N LYS A 34 -7.96 -3.77 -9.87
CA LYS A 34 -9.16 -4.58 -10.12
C LYS A 34 -10.43 -3.76 -10.00
N GLY A 35 -10.42 -2.73 -9.15
CA GLY A 35 -11.56 -1.83 -8.96
C GLY A 35 -11.38 -0.94 -7.73
N ASN A 36 -12.44 -0.23 -7.37
CA ASN A 36 -12.46 0.64 -6.20
C ASN A 36 -13.83 0.58 -5.51
N ALA A 37 -13.89 0.93 -4.23
CA ALA A 37 -15.12 1.07 -3.48
C ALA A 37 -15.02 2.24 -2.49
N VAL A 38 -16.18 2.76 -2.11
CA VAL A 38 -16.31 3.74 -1.03
C VAL A 38 -16.90 3.03 0.18
N LEU A 39 -16.18 3.09 1.29
CA LEU A 39 -16.47 2.35 2.52
C LEU A 39 -16.51 3.33 3.69
N ASP A 40 -17.21 2.99 4.78
CA ASP A 40 -17.09 3.78 6.02
C ASP A 40 -15.68 3.60 6.58
N ALA A 41 -15.00 4.70 6.92
CA ALA A 41 -13.66 4.65 7.50
C ALA A 41 -13.63 3.77 8.76
N GLU A 42 -14.69 3.76 9.55
CA GLU A 42 -14.85 2.89 10.73
C GLU A 42 -14.78 1.37 10.43
N THR A 43 -14.97 0.95 9.17
CA THR A 43 -14.79 -0.45 8.74
C THR A 43 -13.33 -0.82 8.54
N LEU A 44 -12.46 0.16 8.35
CA LEU A 44 -11.02 -0.03 8.25
C LEU A 44 -10.43 -0.14 9.66
N PRO A 45 -9.30 -0.85 9.83
CA PRO A 45 -8.58 -0.82 11.10
C PRO A 45 -8.06 0.59 11.38
N ASP A 46 -8.09 1.05 12.64
CA ASP A 46 -7.64 2.41 13.03
C ASP A 46 -6.24 2.75 12.50
N SER A 47 -5.36 1.75 12.39
CA SER A 47 -4.00 1.89 11.85
C SER A 47 -3.95 2.25 10.36
N GLY A 48 -5.01 2.02 9.61
CA GLY A 48 -5.15 2.37 8.19
C GLY A 48 -6.11 3.53 7.92
N HIS A 49 -6.53 4.29 8.94
CA HIS A 49 -7.38 5.48 8.81
C HIS A 49 -6.57 6.70 8.33
N HIS A 50 -5.82 6.54 7.27
CA HIS A 50 -5.10 7.64 6.64
C HIS A 50 -4.95 7.39 5.14
N ALA A 51 -4.79 8.47 4.38
CA ALA A 51 -4.42 8.38 2.97
C ALA A 51 -3.10 7.62 2.81
N ASP A 52 -2.92 6.96 1.67
CA ASP A 52 -1.79 6.09 1.34
C ASP A 52 -1.64 4.87 2.29
N ALA A 53 -2.67 4.52 3.06
CA ALA A 53 -2.67 3.28 3.84
C ALA A 53 -2.82 2.06 2.93
N ILE A 54 -1.89 1.11 3.06
CA ILE A 54 -1.94 -0.18 2.36
C ILE A 54 -2.45 -1.24 3.35
N LEU A 55 -3.54 -1.88 2.96
CA LEU A 55 -4.25 -2.89 3.72
C LEU A 55 -4.28 -4.17 2.89
N SER A 56 -4.07 -5.32 3.52
CA SER A 56 -4.46 -6.60 2.92
C SER A 56 -5.89 -6.89 3.31
N VAL A 57 -6.76 -7.07 2.31
CA VAL A 57 -8.19 -7.32 2.52
C VAL A 57 -8.62 -8.62 1.86
N THR A 58 -9.56 -9.31 2.49
CA THR A 58 -10.24 -10.47 1.91
C THR A 58 -11.68 -10.10 1.63
N ILE A 59 -12.09 -10.24 0.38
CA ILE A 59 -13.45 -10.01 -0.10
C ILE A 59 -14.15 -11.36 -0.14
N GLU A 60 -15.33 -11.44 0.47
CA GLU A 60 -16.28 -12.55 0.29
C GLU A 60 -17.70 -11.97 0.15
N ASP A 61 -18.49 -12.49 -0.80
CA ASP A 61 -19.86 -12.06 -1.06
C ASP A 61 -19.98 -10.54 -1.27
N GLY A 62 -18.98 -9.93 -1.93
CA GLY A 62 -18.95 -8.49 -2.21
C GLY A 62 -18.69 -7.61 -0.99
N THR A 63 -18.19 -8.17 0.13
CA THR A 63 -17.89 -7.44 1.36
C THR A 63 -16.51 -7.75 1.91
N ILE A 64 -15.92 -6.80 2.66
CA ILE A 64 -14.63 -7.04 3.34
C ILE A 64 -14.88 -7.89 4.59
N GLN A 65 -14.35 -9.11 4.58
CA GLN A 65 -14.39 -10.01 5.74
C GLN A 65 -13.25 -9.75 6.71
N THR A 66 -12.06 -9.45 6.18
CA THR A 66 -10.88 -9.14 6.99
C THR A 66 -10.08 -8.04 6.36
N ALA A 67 -9.63 -7.07 7.16
CA ALA A 67 -8.71 -6.02 6.76
C ALA A 67 -7.52 -5.98 7.74
N SER A 68 -6.31 -6.17 7.24
CA SER A 68 -5.07 -6.11 8.03
C SER A 68 -4.14 -5.05 7.45
N TYR A 69 -3.76 -4.08 8.27
CA TYR A 69 -2.77 -3.08 7.88
C TYR A 69 -1.40 -3.72 7.66
N GLN A 70 -0.80 -3.44 6.51
CA GLN A 70 0.52 -3.96 6.14
C GLN A 70 1.57 -2.85 6.18
N PRO A 71 2.15 -2.54 7.37
CA PRO A 71 3.12 -1.46 7.53
C PRO A 71 4.43 -1.67 6.74
N GLU A 72 4.74 -2.91 6.36
CA GLU A 72 6.02 -3.27 5.71
C GLU A 72 6.09 -2.81 4.24
N GLN A 73 4.96 -2.75 3.50
CA GLN A 73 4.94 -2.22 2.13
C GLN A 73 5.11 -0.69 2.06
N THR A 74 4.73 0.04 3.11
CA THR A 74 4.93 1.49 3.21
C THR A 74 6.41 1.87 3.42
N SER A 75 7.24 0.94 3.92
CA SER A 75 8.63 1.20 4.28
C SER A 75 9.65 0.74 3.22
N ASP A 76 9.31 -0.25 2.37
CA ASP A 76 10.26 -0.82 1.39
C ASP A 76 10.61 0.13 0.23
N ARG A 77 9.81 1.16 -0.07
CA ARG A 77 10.21 2.17 -1.08
C ARG A 77 11.27 3.15 -0.58
N LYS A 78 11.54 3.21 0.74
CA LYS A 78 12.60 4.07 1.30
C LYS A 78 13.96 3.38 1.33
N ALA A 79 14.02 2.05 1.28
CA ALA A 79 15.29 1.31 1.36
C ALA A 79 16.07 1.30 0.03
N THR A 80 15.42 1.19 -1.12
CA THR A 80 16.13 1.03 -2.42
C THR A 80 16.73 2.34 -2.99
N ALA A 81 16.49 3.49 -2.34
CA ALA A 81 17.13 4.74 -2.73
C ALA A 81 18.48 4.98 -2.03
N GLN A 82 18.74 4.30 -0.90
CA GLN A 82 19.95 4.56 -0.10
C GLN A 82 21.17 3.76 -0.61
N ASP A 83 20.98 2.56 -1.18
CA ASP A 83 22.08 1.69 -1.64
C ASP A 83 22.88 2.23 -2.83
N ARG A 84 22.36 3.22 -3.59
CA ARG A 84 23.12 3.85 -4.69
C ARG A 84 24.07 4.95 -4.21
N PHE A 85 23.86 5.54 -3.04
CA PHE A 85 24.64 6.69 -2.62
C PHE A 85 25.99 6.28 -1.99
N ASP A 86 26.06 5.10 -1.37
CA ASP A 86 27.32 4.57 -0.84
C ASP A 86 28.29 4.13 -1.96
N SER A 87 27.78 3.66 -3.10
CA SER A 87 28.62 3.28 -4.26
C SER A 87 29.34 4.45 -4.94
N LEU A 88 28.94 5.71 -4.69
CA LEU A 88 29.59 6.89 -5.27
C LEU A 88 30.62 7.54 -4.34
N SER A 89 30.71 7.08 -3.10
CA SER A 89 31.63 7.62 -2.08
C SER A 89 32.94 6.84 -1.97
N GLU A 90 33.09 5.72 -2.67
CA GLU A 90 34.39 5.08 -2.84
C GLU A 90 35.25 5.90 -3.81
N ARG A 91 36.08 6.74 -3.20
CA ARG A 91 37.15 7.52 -3.81
C ARG A 91 37.85 6.72 -4.92
N PRO A 92 38.03 7.29 -6.12
CA PRO A 92 38.95 6.70 -7.09
C PRO A 92 40.35 6.59 -6.45
N PRO A 93 41.07 5.46 -6.62
CA PRO A 93 42.44 5.40 -6.18
C PRO A 93 43.23 6.49 -6.92
N SER A 94 43.83 7.39 -6.14
CA SER A 94 44.77 8.40 -6.63
C SER A 94 45.82 7.72 -7.50
N LYS A 95 45.96 8.22 -8.73
CA LYS A 95 47.23 8.13 -9.44
C LYS A 95 48.23 8.92 -8.61
N ASP A 96 49.29 8.28 -8.12
CA ASP A 96 50.56 8.95 -7.84
C ASP A 96 51.71 7.94 -7.86
N ASP A 97 52.59 8.16 -8.83
CA ASP A 97 54.00 7.82 -8.99
C ASP A 97 54.70 6.81 -8.06
N LYS A 98 55.31 5.78 -8.66
CA LYS A 98 56.78 5.66 -8.70
C LYS A 98 57.30 4.74 -9.81
#